data_AF-A0A2K5RK22-F1
#
_entry.id   AF-A0A2K5RK22-F1
#
_cell.length_a   1.000
_cell.length_b   1.000
_cell.length_c   1.000
_cell.angle_alpha   90.00
_cell.angle_beta   90.00
_cell.angle_gamma   90.00
#
_symmetry.space_group_name_H-M   'P 1'
#
loop_
_entity.id
_entity.type
_entity.pdbx_description
1 polymer ?
#
loop_
_entity_poly.entity_id
_entity_poly.type
_entity_poly.pdbx_seq_one_letter_code
_entity_poly.pdbx_strand_id
1 'polypeptide(L)'
;MDQYCILGRIGEGAHGIVFKAKHVEPRKELGWHCLPSILQTGEIVALKKVALRRLEDGIPNQALREIKALQEMEDNQYVVQLKAVFPHGAGFVLAFEFMLSDLAEVVRHAQRPLAQAQVKSYLQMLLKGVAFCHANNIVHRDLKPANLLISASGQLKIADFGLARVFSPDGSRLYTHQVATRAVGCIMGELLNGSPLFPGENDIEQLCCVLRILGTPSPQVWPELTELPDYNKISFKEQAPVPLEEVLPDASPQALDLLGQFLLYPPRRRIAASKALLHQYFFTAPLPAHPSELPIPQRPGGPAPKAHPGPPHVHDFHVDRPLEESLLNPELIWPFIPEG
;
A
#
# COMPACT_ATOMS: atom_id res chain seq x y z
N MET A 1 9.08 0.12 24.05
CA MET A 1 9.92 -0.34 22.90
C MET A 1 10.75 -1.56 23.30
N ASP A 2 10.65 -2.02 24.55
CA ASP A 2 11.58 -2.97 25.15
C ASP A 2 11.44 -4.40 24.58
N GLN A 3 10.34 -4.64 23.85
CA GLN A 3 10.06 -5.86 23.08
C GLN A 3 10.59 -5.80 21.63
N TYR A 4 11.32 -4.76 21.23
CA TYR A 4 11.82 -4.63 19.86
C TYR A 4 13.26 -4.10 19.80
N CYS A 5 14.11 -4.77 19.02
CA CYS A 5 15.45 -4.30 18.68
C CYS A 5 15.44 -3.66 17.28
N ILE A 6 15.68 -2.35 17.19
CA ILE A 6 15.71 -1.62 15.91
C ILE A 6 16.94 -2.04 15.09
N LEU A 7 16.70 -2.47 13.85
CA LEU A 7 17.75 -2.90 12.92
C LEU A 7 18.14 -1.82 11.91
N GLY A 8 17.23 -0.87 11.65
CA GLY A 8 17.51 0.25 10.76
C GLY A 8 16.24 0.94 10.26
N ARG A 9 16.40 2.15 9.74
CA ARG A 9 15.33 2.89 9.07
C ARG A 9 15.12 2.32 7.66
N ILE A 10 13.85 2.10 7.28
CA ILE A 10 13.51 1.50 5.98
C ILE A 10 12.55 2.35 5.14
N GLY A 11 11.99 3.42 5.69
CA GLY A 11 11.12 4.31 4.94
C GLY A 11 10.77 5.59 5.70
N GLU A 12 10.29 6.57 4.94
CA GLU A 12 9.67 7.79 5.43
C GLU A 12 8.43 8.03 4.58
N GLY A 13 7.27 8.06 5.23
CA GLY A 13 6.01 8.40 4.59
C GLY A 13 5.45 9.71 5.12
N ALA A 14 4.37 10.19 4.51
CA ALA A 14 3.68 11.42 4.91
C ALA A 14 3.21 11.44 6.37
N HIS A 15 3.17 10.28 7.02
CA HIS A 15 2.60 10.08 8.37
C HIS A 15 3.61 9.55 9.39
N GLY A 16 4.89 9.41 9.01
CA GLY A 16 5.92 9.01 9.95
C GLY A 16 7.07 8.21 9.35
N ILE A 17 7.96 7.79 10.22
CA ILE A 17 9.17 7.04 9.88
C ILE A 17 8.92 5.56 10.12
N VAL A 18 9.39 4.73 9.19
CA VAL A 18 9.28 3.27 9.26
C VAL A 18 10.64 2.66 9.54
N PHE A 19 10.71 1.80 10.55
CA PHE A 19 11.90 1.08 10.97
C PHE A 19 11.73 -0.43 10.77
N LYS A 20 12.79 -1.12 10.38
CA LYS A 20 12.91 -2.57 10.52
C LYS A 20 13.34 -2.87 11.95
N ALA A 21 12.66 -3.80 12.60
CA ALA A 21 13.02 -4.24 13.95
C ALA A 21 12.91 -5.76 14.07
N LYS A 22 13.53 -6.30 15.11
CA LYS A 22 13.39 -7.70 15.52
C LYS A 22 12.60 -7.75 16.83
N HIS A 23 11.54 -8.57 16.87
CA HIS A 23 10.78 -8.77 18.09
C HIS A 23 11.60 -9.58 19.11
N VAL A 24 11.59 -9.15 20.37
CA VAL A 24 12.29 -9.80 21.47
C VAL A 24 11.29 -10.14 22.57
N GLU A 25 11.30 -11.40 23.02
CA GLU A 25 10.45 -11.84 24.12
C GLU A 25 11.19 -11.68 25.45
N PRO A 26 10.54 -11.12 26.49
CA PRO A 26 11.03 -11.26 27.84
C PRO A 26 10.99 -12.75 28.24
N ARG A 27 12.08 -13.28 28.80
CA ARG A 27 12.04 -14.61 29.45
C ARG A 27 10.96 -14.56 30.53
N LYS A 28 9.92 -15.41 30.44
CA LYS A 28 9.12 -15.74 31.63
C LYS A 28 10.09 -16.32 32.66
N GLU A 29 10.17 -15.70 33.84
CA GLU A 29 11.00 -16.19 34.94
C GLU A 29 10.58 -17.63 35.30
N LEU A 30 11.34 -18.62 34.83
CA LEU A 30 11.34 -19.94 35.44
C LEU A 30 12.46 -19.97 36.50
N GLY A 31 12.12 -19.59 37.72
CA GLY A 31 12.91 -19.85 38.91
C GLY A 31 14.12 -18.93 39.14
N TRP A 32 14.44 -18.72 40.41
CA TRP A 32 15.31 -17.67 40.96
C TRP A 32 16.79 -17.60 40.51
N HIS A 33 17.22 -18.29 39.46
CA HIS A 33 18.60 -18.21 38.99
C HIS A 33 18.69 -18.24 37.47
N CYS A 34 18.52 -17.10 36.80
CA CYS A 34 18.92 -16.93 35.40
C CYS A 34 19.27 -15.46 35.09
N LEU A 35 20.51 -15.21 34.65
CA LEU A 35 20.96 -13.94 34.06
C LEU A 35 20.04 -13.51 32.89
N PRO A 36 19.81 -12.20 32.68
CA PRO A 36 18.95 -11.70 31.61
C PRO A 36 19.62 -11.96 30.26
N SER A 37 19.23 -13.06 29.62
CA SER A 37 19.52 -13.33 28.22
C SER A 37 18.19 -13.27 27.47
N ILE A 38 18.01 -12.17 26.76
CA ILE A 38 16.84 -11.91 25.90
C ILE A 38 16.81 -12.99 24.83
N LEU A 39 15.72 -13.77 24.75
CA LEU A 39 15.49 -14.66 23.61
C LEU A 39 14.91 -13.82 22.48
N GLN A 40 15.69 -13.70 21.40
CA GLN A 40 15.17 -13.13 20.17
C GLN A 40 14.20 -14.16 19.56
N THR A 41 12.91 -13.83 19.45
CA THR A 41 11.92 -14.70 18.78
C THR A 41 12.31 -15.01 17.33
N GLY A 42 13.20 -14.21 16.76
CA GLY A 42 13.63 -14.33 15.37
C GLY A 42 12.81 -13.44 14.44
N GLU A 43 11.62 -13.03 14.86
CA GLU A 43 10.65 -12.40 13.98
C GLU A 43 11.04 -10.96 13.63
N ILE A 44 11.02 -10.67 12.33
CA ILE A 44 11.27 -9.34 11.79
C ILE A 44 9.94 -8.63 11.58
N VAL A 45 9.87 -7.37 12.03
CA VAL A 45 8.68 -6.51 11.93
C VAL A 45 9.04 -5.17 11.28
N ALA A 46 8.01 -4.48 10.78
CA ALA A 46 8.09 -3.09 10.39
C ALA A 46 7.38 -2.22 11.43
N LEU A 47 8.07 -1.23 12.00
CA LEU A 47 7.54 -0.31 13.00
C LEU A 47 7.31 1.06 12.37
N LYS A 48 6.05 1.48 12.23
CA LYS A 48 5.66 2.82 11.76
C LYS A 48 5.40 3.71 12.97
N LYS A 49 6.29 4.68 13.22
CA LYS A 49 6.14 5.64 14.32
C LYS A 49 5.26 6.80 13.89
N VAL A 50 4.17 7.04 14.60
CA VAL A 50 3.23 8.13 14.36
C VAL A 50 3.34 9.14 15.50
N ALA A 51 3.76 10.35 15.18
CA ALA A 51 3.88 11.44 16.14
C ALA A 51 2.53 12.12 16.38
N LEU A 52 2.23 12.47 17.62
CA LEU A 52 1.10 13.33 17.97
C LEU A 52 1.58 14.78 17.94
N ARG A 53 0.87 15.64 17.20
CA ARG A 53 1.20 17.08 17.14
C ARG A 53 0.88 17.77 18.47
N ARG A 54 -0.24 17.40 19.09
CA ARG A 54 -0.67 17.85 20.41
C ARG A 54 -1.37 16.71 21.13
N LEU A 55 -1.21 16.66 22.44
CA LEU A 55 -1.74 15.58 23.27
C LEU A 55 -3.24 15.73 23.54
N GLU A 56 -3.71 16.98 23.54
CA GLU A 56 -5.13 17.34 23.60
C GLU A 56 -5.94 16.87 22.39
N ASP A 57 -5.32 16.75 21.21
CA ASP A 57 -6.00 16.37 19.96
C ASP A 57 -6.23 14.85 19.84
N GLY A 58 -5.67 14.05 20.76
CA GLY A 58 -5.76 12.60 20.75
C GLY A 58 -5.11 11.96 19.51
N ILE A 59 -5.48 10.71 19.23
CA ILE A 59 -4.94 9.95 18.08
C ILE A 59 -5.50 10.54 16.77
N PRO A 60 -4.65 10.82 15.76
CA PRO A 60 -5.13 11.31 14.46
C PRO A 60 -6.17 10.37 13.86
N ASN A 61 -7.29 10.93 13.40
CA ASN A 61 -8.38 10.19 12.77
C ASN A 61 -7.91 9.26 11.63
N GLN A 62 -6.83 9.63 10.94
CA GLN A 62 -6.20 8.80 9.92
C GLN A 62 -5.63 7.50 10.49
N ALA A 63 -4.89 7.57 11.59
CA ALA A 63 -4.34 6.39 12.23
C ALA A 63 -5.42 5.51 12.85
N LEU A 64 -6.46 6.12 13.47
CA LEU A 64 -7.61 5.35 13.97
C LEU A 64 -8.32 4.58 12.85
N ARG A 65 -8.45 5.18 11.66
CA ARG A 65 -9.02 4.49 10.50
C ARG A 65 -8.14 3.37 9.98
N GLU A 66 -6.83 3.59 9.92
CA GLU A 66 -5.86 2.56 9.53
C GLU A 66 -5.93 1.36 10.48
N ILE A 67 -5.86 1.60 11.79
CA ILE A 67 -5.95 0.56 12.83
C ILE A 67 -7.26 -0.23 12.69
N LYS A 68 -8.41 0.45 12.68
CA LYS A 68 -9.73 -0.21 12.59
C LYS A 68 -9.88 -1.01 11.30
N ALA A 69 -9.48 -0.44 10.15
CA ALA A 69 -9.59 -1.14 8.88
C ALA A 69 -8.72 -2.41 8.87
N LEU A 70 -7.52 -2.36 9.42
CA LEU A 70 -6.60 -3.49 9.44
C LEU A 70 -7.03 -4.58 10.43
N GLN A 71 -7.59 -4.21 11.60
CA GLN A 71 -8.14 -5.17 12.56
C GLN A 71 -9.30 -5.98 11.97
N GLU A 72 -10.17 -5.36 11.17
CA GLU A 72 -11.27 -6.06 10.46
C GLU A 72 -10.77 -7.01 9.35
N MET A 73 -9.51 -6.90 8.94
CA MET A 73 -8.95 -7.64 7.80
C MET A 73 -7.74 -8.50 8.19
N GLU A 74 -7.54 -8.78 9.48
CA GLU A 74 -6.32 -9.40 10.01
C GLU A 74 -5.98 -10.75 9.35
N ASP A 75 -6.99 -11.56 9.00
CA ASP A 75 -6.81 -12.90 8.42
C ASP A 75 -6.58 -12.90 6.90
N ASN A 76 -6.51 -11.74 6.24
CA ASN A 76 -6.40 -11.69 4.79
C ASN A 76 -4.96 -11.80 4.28
N GLN A 77 -4.70 -12.82 3.46
CA GLN A 77 -3.37 -13.06 2.86
C GLN A 77 -2.86 -11.94 1.92
N TYR A 78 -3.72 -11.02 1.45
CA TYR A 78 -3.39 -9.95 0.51
C TYR A 78 -3.47 -8.54 1.13
N VAL A 79 -3.62 -8.44 2.45
CA VAL A 79 -3.57 -7.19 3.21
C VAL A 79 -2.47 -7.31 4.26
N VAL A 80 -1.71 -6.25 4.49
CA VAL A 80 -0.63 -6.26 5.49
C VAL A 80 -1.20 -6.46 6.91
N GLN A 81 -0.61 -7.35 7.69
CA GLN A 81 -1.05 -7.62 9.06
C GLN A 81 -0.52 -6.56 10.03
N LEU A 82 -1.42 -5.96 10.80
CA LEU A 82 -1.10 -5.16 11.98
C LEU A 82 -0.97 -6.09 13.18
N LYS A 83 0.24 -6.25 13.70
CA LYS A 83 0.55 -7.18 14.80
C LYS A 83 0.33 -6.57 16.18
N ALA A 84 0.66 -5.29 16.33
CA ALA A 84 0.50 -4.59 17.60
C ALA A 84 0.41 -3.08 17.41
N VAL A 85 -0.19 -2.42 18.39
CA VAL A 85 -0.19 -0.96 18.54
C VAL A 85 0.25 -0.65 19.96
N PHE A 86 1.24 0.21 20.14
CA PHE A 86 1.72 0.57 21.48
C PHE A 86 2.20 2.02 21.55
N PRO A 87 2.07 2.67 22.73
CA PRO A 87 2.57 4.02 22.94
C PRO A 87 4.11 4.07 22.91
N HIS A 88 4.67 5.17 22.41
CA HIS A 88 6.11 5.41 22.43
C HIS A 88 6.44 6.90 22.25
N GLY A 89 7.05 7.49 23.29
CA GLY A 89 7.36 8.93 23.32
C GLY A 89 6.08 9.78 23.22
N ALA A 90 6.16 10.91 22.50
CA ALA A 90 5.02 11.77 22.20
C ALA A 90 4.09 11.22 21.10
N GLY A 91 3.91 9.90 21.02
CA GLY A 91 3.06 9.27 20.04
C GLY A 91 2.92 7.76 20.23
N PHE A 92 2.67 7.04 19.14
CA PHE A 92 2.49 5.59 19.15
C PHE A 92 3.17 4.95 17.95
N VAL A 93 3.33 3.64 18.03
CA VAL A 93 3.94 2.82 17.00
C VAL A 93 2.95 1.76 16.57
N LEU A 94 2.84 1.60 15.26
CA LEU A 94 2.13 0.49 14.62
C LEU A 94 3.18 -0.54 14.21
N ALA A 95 3.07 -1.77 14.73
CA ALA A 95 3.93 -2.88 14.38
C ALA A 95 3.24 -3.76 13.33
N PHE A 96 3.87 -3.93 12.18
CA PHE A 96 3.36 -4.71 11.06
C PHE A 96 4.27 -5.93 10.80
N GLU A 97 3.74 -6.91 10.07
CA GLU A 97 4.60 -7.86 9.39
C GLU A 97 5.63 -7.14 8.50
N PHE A 98 6.84 -7.68 8.42
CA PHE A 98 7.88 -7.10 7.58
C PHE A 98 7.73 -7.55 6.13
N MET A 99 7.65 -6.57 5.22
CA MET A 99 7.69 -6.77 3.78
C MET A 99 9.04 -6.32 3.23
N LEU A 100 9.57 -7.08 2.27
CA LEU A 100 10.94 -6.93 1.80
C LEU A 100 11.13 -5.73 0.87
N SER A 101 10.14 -5.50 -0.01
CA SER A 101 10.13 -4.46 -1.03
C SER A 101 8.69 -4.01 -1.33
N ASP A 102 8.49 -3.23 -2.37
CA ASP A 102 7.20 -2.80 -2.88
C ASP A 102 7.17 -2.86 -4.42
N LEU A 103 5.98 -2.77 -5.00
CA LEU A 103 5.81 -2.89 -6.45
C LEU A 103 6.43 -1.71 -7.20
N ALA A 104 6.59 -0.54 -6.58
CA ALA A 104 7.27 0.60 -7.21
C ALA A 104 8.79 0.31 -7.38
N GLU A 105 9.43 -0.27 -6.37
CA GLU A 105 10.81 -0.76 -6.46
C GLU A 105 10.94 -1.86 -7.52
N VAL A 106 9.98 -2.78 -7.61
CA VAL A 106 9.96 -3.84 -8.65
C VAL A 106 9.97 -3.25 -10.05
N VAL A 107 9.07 -2.31 -10.33
CA VAL A 107 8.96 -1.68 -11.66
C VAL A 107 10.21 -0.85 -11.97
N ARG A 108 10.70 -0.07 -11.00
CA ARG A 108 11.88 0.81 -11.17
C ARG A 108 13.17 0.05 -11.46
N HIS A 109 13.36 -1.12 -10.87
CA HIS A 109 14.57 -1.94 -11.01
C HIS A 109 14.46 -3.03 -12.07
N ALA A 110 13.33 -3.13 -12.76
CA ALA A 110 13.16 -4.06 -13.85
C ALA A 110 14.07 -3.67 -15.04
N GLN A 111 15.07 -4.50 -15.34
CA GLN A 111 15.98 -4.28 -16.48
C GLN A 111 15.26 -4.37 -17.84
N ARG A 112 14.11 -5.03 -17.85
CA ARG A 112 13.20 -5.21 -18.99
C ARG A 112 11.76 -5.14 -18.45
N PRO A 113 10.76 -4.85 -19.29
CA PRO A 113 9.37 -4.98 -18.91
C PRO A 113 9.08 -6.33 -18.25
N LEU A 114 8.19 -6.33 -17.25
CA LEU A 114 7.81 -7.56 -16.56
C LEU A 114 7.19 -8.55 -17.54
N ALA A 115 7.50 -9.84 -17.39
CA ALA A 115 6.89 -10.86 -18.22
C ALA A 115 5.37 -10.89 -17.98
N GLN A 116 4.57 -11.17 -19.01
CA GLN A 116 3.11 -11.16 -18.87
C GLN A 116 2.59 -12.08 -17.76
N ALA A 117 3.24 -13.23 -17.54
CA ALA A 117 2.94 -14.11 -16.42
C ALA A 117 3.10 -13.43 -15.06
N GLN A 118 4.15 -12.60 -14.89
CA GLN A 118 4.43 -11.86 -13.66
C GLN A 118 3.41 -10.73 -13.45
N VAL A 119 3.08 -9.98 -14.50
CA VAL A 119 2.04 -8.94 -14.47
C VAL A 119 0.70 -9.53 -14.03
N LYS A 120 0.33 -10.68 -14.60
CA LYS A 120 -0.88 -11.42 -14.22
C LYS A 120 -0.89 -11.79 -12.75
N SER A 121 0.21 -12.29 -12.20
CA SER A 121 0.27 -12.68 -10.77
C SER A 121 0.13 -11.49 -9.84
N TYR A 122 0.83 -10.39 -10.11
CA TYR A 122 0.69 -9.17 -9.30
C TYR A 122 -0.72 -8.62 -9.36
N LEU A 123 -1.30 -8.53 -10.56
CA LEU A 123 -2.67 -8.04 -10.75
C LEU A 123 -3.69 -8.95 -10.08
N GLN A 124 -3.51 -10.27 -10.15
CA GLN A 124 -4.41 -11.23 -9.52
C GLN A 124 -4.38 -11.12 -7.98
N MET A 125 -3.20 -11.00 -7.37
CA MET A 125 -3.08 -10.78 -5.92
C MET A 125 -3.69 -9.45 -5.49
N LEU A 126 -3.41 -8.37 -6.24
CA LEU A 126 -4.02 -7.06 -6.01
C LEU A 126 -5.55 -7.12 -6.08
N LEU A 127 -6.11 -7.76 -7.12
CA LEU A 127 -7.55 -7.88 -7.29
C LEU A 127 -8.21 -8.71 -6.19
N LYS A 128 -7.56 -9.78 -5.72
CA LYS A 128 -8.04 -10.56 -4.57
C LYS A 128 -8.09 -9.72 -3.29
N GLY A 129 -7.04 -8.94 -3.01
CA GLY A 129 -7.01 -8.01 -1.88
C GLY A 129 -8.08 -6.93 -1.99
N VAL A 130 -8.21 -6.28 -3.16
CA VAL A 130 -9.23 -5.23 -3.40
C VAL A 130 -10.65 -5.81 -3.30
N ALA A 131 -10.89 -7.00 -3.84
CA ALA A 131 -12.19 -7.67 -3.72
C ALA A 131 -12.53 -7.96 -2.26
N PHE A 132 -11.56 -8.39 -1.45
CA PHE A 132 -11.75 -8.61 -0.03
C PHE A 132 -12.05 -7.31 0.74
N CYS A 133 -11.29 -6.23 0.48
CA CYS A 133 -11.57 -4.92 1.06
C CYS A 133 -13.00 -4.48 0.75
N HIS A 134 -13.42 -4.58 -0.52
CA HIS A 134 -14.77 -4.20 -0.94
C HIS A 134 -15.86 -5.07 -0.32
N ALA A 135 -15.62 -6.37 -0.13
CA ALA A 135 -16.56 -7.26 0.56
C ALA A 135 -16.74 -6.89 2.04
N ASN A 136 -15.72 -6.32 2.67
CA ASN A 136 -15.76 -5.79 4.04
C ASN A 136 -16.17 -4.30 4.11
N ASN A 137 -16.78 -3.78 3.03
CA ASN A 137 -17.20 -2.38 2.92
C ASN A 137 -16.08 -1.34 3.08
N ILE A 138 -14.82 -1.70 2.81
CA ILE A 138 -13.64 -0.84 2.91
C ILE A 138 -13.17 -0.45 1.50
N VAL A 139 -13.02 0.86 1.26
CA VAL A 139 -12.35 1.40 0.06
C VAL A 139 -11.02 2.01 0.46
N HIS A 140 -9.92 1.53 -0.13
CA HIS A 140 -8.56 1.96 0.21
C HIS A 140 -8.26 3.42 -0.16
N ARG A 141 -8.70 3.86 -1.35
CA ARG A 141 -8.55 5.23 -1.91
C ARG A 141 -7.13 5.75 -2.17
N ASP A 142 -6.09 4.95 -1.98
CA ASP A 142 -4.69 5.33 -2.22
C ASP A 142 -3.90 4.14 -2.77
N LEU A 143 -4.52 3.43 -3.72
CA LEU A 143 -3.84 2.33 -4.41
C LEU A 143 -2.84 2.91 -5.40
N LYS A 144 -1.57 2.55 -5.21
CA LYS A 144 -0.43 2.90 -6.05
C LYS A 144 0.68 1.88 -5.83
N PRO A 145 1.65 1.71 -6.75
CA PRO A 145 2.69 0.68 -6.62
C PRO A 145 3.45 0.71 -5.29
N ALA A 146 3.72 1.90 -4.73
CA ALA A 146 4.42 2.06 -3.45
C ALA A 146 3.63 1.53 -2.23
N ASN A 147 2.31 1.39 -2.35
CA ASN A 147 1.42 0.86 -1.30
C ASN A 147 1.13 -0.65 -1.50
N LEU A 148 1.80 -1.29 -2.47
CA LEU A 148 1.68 -2.72 -2.75
C LEU A 148 2.99 -3.40 -2.37
N LEU A 149 3.06 -3.90 -1.15
CA LEU A 149 4.27 -4.44 -0.56
C LEU A 149 4.51 -5.89 -1.00
N ILE A 150 5.78 -6.28 -1.18
CA ILE A 150 6.18 -7.61 -1.63
C ILE A 150 6.96 -8.33 -0.53
N SER A 151 6.50 -9.54 -0.17
CA SER A 151 7.15 -10.39 0.84
C SER A 151 8.38 -11.10 0.25
N ALA A 152 9.20 -11.71 1.11
CA ALA A 152 10.34 -12.53 0.68
C ALA A 152 9.93 -13.80 -0.12
N SER A 153 8.64 -14.16 -0.12
CA SER A 153 8.10 -15.26 -0.93
C SER A 153 7.48 -14.81 -2.25
N GLY A 154 7.57 -13.51 -2.56
CA GLY A 154 6.97 -12.88 -3.74
C GLY A 154 5.48 -12.59 -3.62
N GLN A 155 4.83 -12.87 -2.48
CA GLN A 155 3.44 -12.47 -2.26
C GLN A 155 3.29 -10.95 -2.15
N LEU A 156 2.30 -10.40 -2.86
CA LEU A 156 1.90 -9.00 -2.80
C LEU A 156 0.81 -8.80 -1.75
N LYS A 157 0.99 -7.80 -0.88
CA LYS A 157 -0.02 -7.36 0.10
C LYS A 157 -0.26 -5.85 0.01
N ILE A 158 -1.51 -5.45 0.16
CA ILE A 158 -1.94 -4.05 0.17
C ILE A 158 -1.62 -3.43 1.54
N ALA A 159 -1.05 -2.24 1.55
CA ALA A 159 -0.68 -1.50 2.75
C ALA A 159 -1.11 -0.02 2.69
N ASP A 160 -1.00 0.68 3.82
CA ASP A 160 -1.34 2.10 4.01
C ASP A 160 -2.83 2.44 3.86
N PHE A 161 -3.62 2.00 4.84
CA PHE A 161 -5.07 2.26 4.91
C PHE A 161 -5.41 3.61 5.54
N GLY A 162 -4.47 4.56 5.67
CA GLY A 162 -4.72 5.85 6.34
C GLY A 162 -5.81 6.71 5.67
N LEU A 163 -5.94 6.60 4.34
CA LEU A 163 -7.00 7.25 3.56
C LEU A 163 -8.24 6.38 3.36
N ALA A 164 -8.24 5.15 3.90
CA ALA A 164 -9.35 4.23 3.74
C ALA A 164 -10.64 4.78 4.36
N ARG A 165 -11.77 4.33 3.82
CA ARG A 165 -13.11 4.70 4.28
C ARG A 165 -14.03 3.49 4.24
N VAL A 166 -14.84 3.35 5.29
CA VAL A 166 -16.02 2.50 5.28
C VAL A 166 -17.09 3.20 4.42
N PHE A 167 -17.64 2.50 3.43
CA PHE A 167 -18.77 3.01 2.66
C PHE A 167 -20.06 2.39 3.17
N SER A 168 -21.13 3.20 3.16
CA SER A 168 -22.47 2.73 3.48
C SER A 168 -23.04 2.00 2.26
N PRO A 169 -23.69 0.82 2.42
CA PRO A 169 -24.33 0.08 1.34
C PRO A 169 -25.45 0.88 0.63
N ASP A 170 -25.96 1.94 1.27
CA ASP A 170 -27.03 2.80 0.76
C ASP A 170 -26.64 3.65 -0.47
N GLY A 171 -25.37 3.65 -0.89
CA GLY A 171 -24.93 4.35 -2.08
C GLY A 171 -24.99 5.88 -1.98
N SER A 172 -25.23 6.43 -0.79
CA SER A 172 -25.35 7.87 -0.54
C SER A 172 -24.02 8.65 -0.67
N ARG A 173 -22.89 7.93 -0.66
CA ARG A 173 -21.55 8.50 -0.84
C ARG A 173 -21.04 8.28 -2.27
N LEU A 174 -20.61 9.37 -2.90
CA LEU A 174 -20.07 9.43 -4.28
C LEU A 174 -18.81 8.58 -4.53
N TYR A 175 -18.16 8.07 -3.47
CA TYR A 175 -16.93 7.29 -3.54
C TYR A 175 -17.22 5.79 -3.44
N THR A 176 -17.73 5.20 -4.52
CA THR A 176 -18.04 3.76 -4.59
C THR A 176 -16.79 2.91 -4.80
N HIS A 177 -16.90 1.59 -4.60
CA HIS A 177 -15.88 0.60 -4.96
C HIS A 177 -15.36 0.74 -6.42
N GLN A 178 -16.18 1.28 -7.31
CA GLN A 178 -15.82 1.51 -8.71
C GLN A 178 -14.89 2.72 -8.91
N VAL A 179 -14.83 3.65 -7.97
CA VAL A 179 -13.81 4.70 -7.99
C VAL A 179 -12.43 4.08 -7.80
N ALA A 180 -12.31 3.07 -6.93
CA ALA A 180 -11.04 2.42 -6.63
C ALA A 180 -10.50 1.53 -7.76
N THR A 181 -11.36 0.92 -8.59
CA THR A 181 -10.88 0.00 -9.63
C THR A 181 -10.18 0.71 -10.80
N ARG A 182 -10.34 2.03 -10.97
CA ARG A 182 -9.53 2.80 -11.92
C ARG A 182 -8.05 2.81 -11.53
N ALA A 183 -7.74 2.91 -10.24
CA ALA A 183 -6.36 2.84 -9.77
C ALA A 183 -5.72 1.49 -10.09
N VAL A 184 -6.49 0.40 -9.99
CA VAL A 184 -6.05 -0.94 -10.45
C VAL A 184 -5.74 -0.93 -11.94
N GLY A 185 -6.57 -0.28 -12.77
CA GLY A 185 -6.29 -0.08 -14.19
C GLY A 185 -5.00 0.70 -14.45
N CYS A 186 -4.75 1.80 -13.74
CA CYS A 186 -3.51 2.56 -13.84
C CYS A 186 -2.29 1.69 -13.48
N ILE A 187 -2.37 0.90 -12.40
CA ILE A 187 -1.31 -0.02 -11.97
C ILE A 187 -1.10 -1.12 -13.01
N MET A 188 -2.17 -1.69 -13.56
CA MET A 188 -2.07 -2.67 -14.65
C MET A 188 -1.36 -2.09 -15.88
N GLY A 189 -1.74 -0.88 -16.30
CA GLY A 189 -1.08 -0.17 -17.40
C GLY A 189 0.40 0.09 -17.11
N GLU A 190 0.73 0.53 -15.91
CA GLU A 190 2.12 0.76 -15.48
C GLU A 190 2.96 -0.53 -15.47
N LEU A 191 2.39 -1.65 -15.02
CA LEU A 191 3.07 -2.95 -15.05
C LEU A 191 3.31 -3.47 -16.48
N LEU A 192 2.39 -3.19 -17.40
CA LEU A 192 2.52 -3.56 -18.81
C LEU A 192 3.54 -2.66 -19.54
N ASN A 193 3.56 -1.36 -19.22
CA ASN A 193 4.37 -0.36 -19.89
C ASN A 193 5.77 -0.18 -19.27
N GLY A 194 5.94 -0.52 -17.99
CA GLY A 194 7.12 -0.21 -17.19
C GLY A 194 7.20 1.25 -16.71
N SER A 195 6.20 2.07 -17.01
CA SER A 195 6.10 3.47 -16.56
C SER A 195 4.63 3.90 -16.40
N PRO A 196 4.34 4.93 -15.57
CA PRO A 196 2.96 5.30 -15.26
C PRO A 196 2.12 5.60 -16.51
N LEU A 197 0.91 5.03 -16.55
CA LEU A 197 0.00 5.20 -17.70
C LEU A 197 -0.47 6.66 -17.87
N PHE A 198 -0.64 7.38 -16.76
CA PHE A 198 -1.05 8.79 -16.75
C PHE A 198 -0.14 9.59 -15.81
N PRO A 199 1.04 10.07 -16.28
CA PRO A 199 2.04 10.73 -15.43
C PRO A 199 1.75 12.23 -15.30
N GLY A 200 0.75 12.62 -14.50
CA GLY A 200 0.50 14.03 -14.16
C GLY A 200 1.22 14.47 -12.90
N GLU A 201 1.78 15.68 -12.89
CA GLU A 201 2.46 16.23 -11.70
C GLU A 201 1.52 17.05 -10.79
N ASN A 202 0.38 17.48 -11.33
CA ASN A 202 -0.69 18.19 -10.62
C ASN A 202 -2.07 17.79 -11.16
N ASP A 203 -3.14 18.25 -10.50
CA ASP A 203 -4.52 17.83 -10.84
C ASP A 203 -4.91 18.15 -12.29
N ILE A 204 -4.47 19.30 -12.82
CA ILE A 204 -4.79 19.72 -14.20
C ILE A 204 -4.01 18.88 -15.21
N GLU A 205 -2.71 18.68 -14.97
CA GLU A 205 -1.88 17.82 -15.82
C GLU A 205 -2.33 16.36 -15.80
N GLN A 206 -2.74 15.86 -14.63
CA GLN A 206 -3.28 14.51 -14.49
C GLN A 206 -4.54 14.34 -15.34
N LEU A 207 -5.42 15.33 -15.34
CA LEU A 207 -6.60 15.34 -16.19
C LEU A 207 -6.21 15.41 -17.69
N CYS A 208 -5.26 16.27 -18.06
CA CYS A 208 -4.71 16.32 -19.42
C CYS A 208 -4.16 14.97 -19.90
N CYS A 209 -3.39 14.26 -19.07
CA CYS A 209 -2.83 12.95 -19.40
C CYS A 209 -3.93 11.91 -19.62
N VAL A 210 -4.96 11.92 -18.78
CA VAL A 210 -6.13 11.04 -18.92
C VAL A 210 -6.87 11.31 -20.22
N LEU A 211 -7.19 12.58 -20.52
CA LEU A 211 -7.95 12.97 -21.71
C LEU A 211 -7.17 12.69 -23.00
N ARG A 212 -5.84 12.82 -22.97
CA ARG A 212 -4.98 12.54 -24.14
C ARG A 212 -5.07 11.09 -24.62
N ILE A 213 -5.27 10.16 -23.69
CA ILE A 213 -5.37 8.73 -24.00
C ILE A 213 -6.82 8.31 -24.18
N LEU A 214 -7.69 8.66 -23.22
CA LEU A 214 -9.08 8.20 -23.21
C LEU A 214 -10.04 9.09 -24.02
N GLY A 215 -9.54 10.16 -24.62
CA GLY A 215 -10.35 11.18 -25.28
C GLY A 215 -11.15 12.03 -24.31
N THR A 216 -11.77 13.09 -24.81
CA THR A 216 -12.65 13.94 -24.01
C THR A 216 -14.01 13.24 -23.83
N PRO A 217 -14.47 13.01 -22.57
CA PRO A 217 -15.77 12.40 -22.36
C PRO A 217 -16.87 13.37 -22.80
N SER A 218 -17.97 12.80 -23.29
CA SER A 218 -19.18 13.54 -23.60
C SER A 218 -20.34 13.07 -22.74
N PRO A 219 -21.44 13.85 -22.60
CA PRO A 219 -22.65 13.40 -21.91
C PRO A 219 -23.27 12.13 -22.51
N GLN A 220 -22.98 11.80 -23.78
CA GLN A 220 -23.39 10.50 -24.35
C GLN A 220 -22.63 9.32 -23.75
N VAL A 221 -21.36 9.50 -23.41
CA VAL A 221 -20.50 8.46 -22.79
C VAL A 221 -20.68 8.43 -21.28
N TRP A 222 -20.74 9.61 -20.64
CA TRP A 222 -20.88 9.80 -19.20
C TRP A 222 -21.99 10.82 -18.91
N PRO A 223 -23.25 10.37 -18.75
CA PRO A 223 -24.40 11.26 -18.56
C PRO A 223 -24.27 12.22 -17.37
N GLU A 224 -23.69 11.73 -16.26
CA GLU A 224 -23.50 12.51 -15.03
C GLU A 224 -22.30 13.48 -15.09
N LEU A 225 -21.61 13.58 -16.23
CA LEU A 225 -20.44 14.44 -16.42
C LEU A 225 -20.73 15.91 -16.11
N THR A 226 -21.89 16.41 -16.54
CA THR A 226 -22.29 17.82 -16.35
C THR A 226 -22.65 18.16 -14.90
N GLU A 227 -22.85 17.15 -14.06
CA GLU A 227 -23.19 17.30 -12.63
C GLU A 227 -21.94 17.42 -11.75
N LEU A 228 -20.73 17.23 -12.31
CA LEU A 228 -19.49 17.27 -11.54
C LEU A 228 -19.20 18.71 -11.04
N PRO A 229 -18.73 18.89 -9.79
CA PRO A 229 -18.55 20.21 -9.16
C PRO A 229 -17.68 21.19 -9.95
N ASP A 230 -16.70 20.68 -10.69
CA ASP A 230 -15.71 21.47 -11.41
C ASP A 230 -15.88 21.43 -12.94
N TYR A 231 -16.92 20.78 -13.46
CA TYR A 231 -17.13 20.59 -14.91
C TYR A 231 -17.12 21.91 -15.70
N ASN A 232 -17.77 22.95 -15.18
CA ASN A 232 -17.86 24.25 -15.86
C ASN A 232 -16.70 25.21 -15.51
N LYS A 233 -15.71 24.80 -14.71
CA LYS A 233 -14.60 25.66 -14.28
C LYS A 233 -13.37 25.54 -15.16
N ILE A 234 -13.22 24.41 -15.86
CA ILE A 234 -12.08 24.09 -16.71
C ILE A 234 -12.59 23.52 -18.03
N SER A 235 -11.97 23.92 -19.13
CA SER A 235 -12.30 23.42 -20.46
C SER A 235 -11.05 22.89 -21.14
N PHE A 236 -11.18 21.74 -21.78
CA PHE A 236 -10.12 21.09 -22.53
C PHE A 236 -10.54 21.00 -23.99
N LYS A 237 -9.56 21.06 -24.90
CA LYS A 237 -9.81 20.82 -26.31
C LYS A 237 -10.39 19.40 -26.49
N GLU A 238 -11.45 19.29 -27.27
CA GLU A 238 -12.01 17.98 -27.64
C GLU A 238 -10.98 17.13 -28.37
N GLN A 239 -10.83 15.88 -27.93
CA GLN A 239 -9.89 14.91 -28.47
C GLN A 239 -10.56 13.54 -28.57
N ALA A 240 -10.30 12.83 -29.67
CA ALA A 240 -10.70 11.44 -29.82
C ALA A 240 -9.85 10.53 -28.91
N PRO A 241 -10.39 9.41 -28.42
CA PRO A 241 -9.58 8.42 -27.70
C PRO A 241 -8.50 7.81 -28.61
N VAL A 242 -7.35 7.54 -28.03
CA VAL A 242 -6.29 6.75 -28.66
C VAL A 242 -6.60 5.27 -28.41
N PRO A 243 -6.57 4.40 -29.44
CA PRO A 243 -6.73 2.96 -29.25
C PRO A 243 -5.68 2.42 -28.26
N LEU A 244 -6.09 1.57 -27.31
CA LEU A 244 -5.19 1.10 -26.25
C LEU A 244 -4.04 0.25 -26.79
N GLU A 245 -4.21 -0.37 -27.95
CA GLU A 245 -3.17 -1.07 -28.71
C GLU A 245 -2.07 -0.14 -29.21
N GLU A 246 -2.36 1.15 -29.46
CA GLU A 246 -1.32 2.13 -29.80
C GLU A 246 -0.57 2.60 -28.54
N VAL A 247 -1.26 2.63 -27.40
CA VAL A 247 -0.67 3.01 -26.10
C VAL A 247 0.19 1.89 -25.52
N LEU A 248 -0.23 0.64 -25.69
CA LEU A 248 0.42 -0.56 -25.15
C LEU A 248 0.57 -1.62 -26.27
N PRO A 249 1.50 -1.42 -27.23
CA PRO A 249 1.61 -2.27 -28.42
C PRO A 249 1.99 -3.72 -28.12
N ASP A 250 2.67 -3.98 -27.00
CA ASP A 250 3.08 -5.32 -26.60
C ASP A 250 2.04 -6.05 -25.73
N ALA A 251 0.92 -5.40 -25.41
CA ALA A 251 -0.12 -5.98 -24.58
C ALA A 251 -1.04 -6.90 -25.40
N SER A 252 -1.37 -8.06 -24.84
CA SER A 252 -2.33 -8.99 -25.49
C SER A 252 -3.73 -8.37 -25.60
N PRO A 253 -4.57 -8.79 -26.56
CA PRO A 253 -5.95 -8.32 -26.67
C PRO A 253 -6.76 -8.46 -25.38
N GLN A 254 -6.57 -9.55 -24.62
CA GLN A 254 -7.25 -9.76 -23.34
C GLN A 254 -6.76 -8.81 -22.24
N ALA A 255 -5.51 -8.35 -22.31
CA ALA A 255 -4.99 -7.34 -21.40
C ALA A 255 -5.61 -5.97 -21.70
N LEU A 256 -5.66 -5.60 -22.98
CA LEU A 256 -6.25 -4.35 -23.45
C LEU A 256 -7.75 -4.27 -23.11
N ASP A 257 -8.49 -5.37 -23.31
CA ASP A 257 -9.91 -5.45 -22.95
C ASP A 257 -10.13 -5.25 -21.44
N LEU A 258 -9.40 -5.99 -20.60
CA LEU A 258 -9.50 -5.85 -19.15
C LEU A 258 -9.13 -4.44 -18.68
N LEU A 259 -8.05 -3.87 -19.24
CA LEU A 259 -7.62 -2.51 -18.95
C LEU A 259 -8.70 -1.49 -19.34
N GLY A 260 -9.30 -1.62 -20.52
CA GLY A 260 -10.40 -0.77 -20.97
C GLY A 260 -11.59 -0.79 -20.02
N GLN A 261 -11.93 -1.96 -19.47
CA GLN A 261 -13.01 -2.09 -18.49
C GLN A 261 -12.71 -1.40 -17.14
N PHE A 262 -11.44 -1.25 -16.75
CA PHE A 262 -11.05 -0.45 -15.57
C PHE A 262 -11.05 1.06 -15.84
N LEU A 263 -10.80 1.47 -17.08
CA LEU A 263 -10.55 2.87 -17.43
C LEU A 263 -11.81 3.64 -17.89
N LEU A 264 -12.98 3.01 -17.93
CA LEU A 264 -14.23 3.66 -18.30
C LEU A 264 -14.48 4.94 -17.49
N TYR A 265 -14.97 6.00 -18.16
CA TYR A 265 -15.30 7.26 -17.49
C TYR A 265 -16.35 7.09 -16.40
N PRO A 266 -17.56 6.55 -16.68
CA PRO A 266 -18.60 6.42 -15.67
C PRO A 266 -18.18 5.39 -14.62
N PRO A 267 -18.03 5.77 -13.33
CA PRO A 267 -17.61 4.84 -12.29
C PRO A 267 -18.53 3.62 -12.23
N ARG A 268 -19.85 3.83 -12.33
CA ARG A 268 -20.87 2.75 -12.27
C ARG A 268 -20.68 1.63 -13.29
N ARG A 269 -19.97 1.90 -14.39
CA ARG A 269 -19.74 0.93 -15.47
C ARG A 269 -18.39 0.22 -15.38
N ARG A 270 -17.47 0.68 -14.53
CA ARG A 270 -16.17 0.03 -14.37
C ARG A 270 -16.32 -1.37 -13.79
N ILE A 271 -15.49 -2.29 -14.27
CA ILE A 271 -15.47 -3.66 -13.75
C ILE A 271 -15.11 -3.66 -12.26
N ALA A 272 -15.86 -4.44 -11.48
CA ALA A 272 -15.57 -4.69 -10.08
C ALA A 272 -14.41 -5.68 -9.94
N ALA A 273 -13.61 -5.57 -8.87
CA ALA A 273 -12.45 -6.43 -8.67
C ALA A 273 -12.79 -7.93 -8.66
N SER A 274 -13.89 -8.32 -8.03
CA SER A 274 -14.39 -9.70 -8.01
C SER A 274 -14.75 -10.24 -9.40
N LYS A 275 -15.30 -9.39 -10.28
CA LYS A 275 -15.60 -9.74 -11.68
C LYS A 275 -14.33 -9.81 -12.52
N ALA A 276 -13.39 -8.89 -12.30
CA ALA A 276 -12.11 -8.87 -13.01
C ALA A 276 -11.30 -10.16 -12.79
N LEU A 277 -11.37 -10.78 -11.60
CA LEU A 277 -10.72 -12.06 -11.32
C LEU A 277 -11.21 -13.21 -12.22
N LEU A 278 -12.41 -13.08 -12.80
CA LEU A 278 -13.00 -14.07 -13.72
C LEU A 278 -12.71 -13.74 -15.19
N HIS A 279 -11.94 -12.69 -15.46
CA HIS A 279 -11.65 -12.26 -16.82
C HIS A 279 -10.73 -13.24 -17.56
N GLN A 280 -10.97 -13.45 -18.87
CA GLN A 280 -10.22 -14.38 -19.72
C GLN A 280 -8.70 -14.12 -19.70
N TYR A 281 -8.28 -12.88 -19.43
CA TYR A 281 -6.87 -12.49 -19.26
C TYR A 281 -6.09 -13.44 -18.33
N PHE A 282 -6.69 -13.90 -17.23
CA PHE A 282 -6.04 -14.79 -16.26
C PHE A 282 -6.01 -16.26 -16.68
N PHE A 283 -6.76 -16.64 -17.72
CA PHE A 283 -6.91 -18.01 -18.19
C PHE A 283 -6.29 -18.26 -19.58
N THR A 284 -5.84 -17.19 -20.25
CA THR A 284 -5.09 -17.28 -21.51
C THR A 284 -3.59 -17.38 -21.23
N ALA A 285 -2.86 -18.21 -21.97
CA ALA A 285 -1.40 -18.30 -21.85
C ALA A 285 -0.69 -16.98 -22.23
N PRO A 286 0.45 -16.64 -21.60
CA PRO A 286 1.03 -17.34 -20.45
C PRO A 286 0.14 -17.16 -19.21
N LEU A 287 0.00 -18.22 -18.42
CA LEU A 287 -0.77 -18.19 -17.17
C LEU A 287 -0.03 -17.37 -16.10
N PRO A 288 -0.71 -16.93 -15.02
CA PRO A 288 -0.03 -16.29 -13.90
C PRO A 288 1.14 -17.13 -13.39
N ALA A 289 2.31 -16.48 -13.23
CA ALA A 289 3.48 -17.09 -12.61
C ALA A 289 3.22 -17.44 -11.14
N HIS A 290 3.91 -18.44 -10.60
CA HIS A 290 3.83 -18.70 -9.17
C HIS A 290 4.50 -17.56 -8.38
N PRO A 291 4.01 -17.15 -7.18
CA PRO A 291 4.63 -16.06 -6.42
C PRO A 291 6.14 -16.20 -6.19
N SER A 292 6.64 -17.43 -6.01
CA SER A 292 8.08 -17.69 -5.85
C SER A 292 8.93 -17.42 -7.11
N GLU A 293 8.31 -17.24 -8.27
CA GLU A 293 8.95 -16.92 -9.56
C GLU A 293 8.94 -15.41 -9.84
N LEU A 294 8.34 -14.61 -8.95
CA LEU A 294 8.26 -13.17 -9.10
C LEU A 294 9.59 -12.50 -8.72
N PRO A 295 9.95 -11.40 -9.39
CA PRO A 295 11.16 -10.67 -9.06
C PRO A 295 11.00 -10.02 -7.68
N ILE A 296 11.98 -10.25 -6.81
CA ILE A 296 12.03 -9.64 -5.48
C ILE A 296 13.24 -8.71 -5.45
N PRO A 297 13.03 -7.39 -5.56
CA PRO A 297 14.12 -6.43 -5.45
C PRO A 297 14.75 -6.55 -4.08
N GLN A 298 16.08 -6.64 -4.04
CA GLN A 298 16.81 -6.39 -2.81
C GLN A 298 16.99 -4.89 -2.68
N ARG A 299 16.56 -4.30 -1.55
CA ARG A 299 16.82 -2.88 -1.29
C ARG A 299 18.32 -2.59 -1.40
N PRO A 300 18.73 -1.57 -2.17
CA PRO A 300 20.14 -1.19 -2.24
C PRO A 300 20.58 -0.67 -0.86
N GLY A 301 21.44 -1.40 -0.15
CA GLY A 301 21.99 -0.93 1.14
C GLY A 301 22.45 -1.96 2.16
N GLY A 302 22.33 -3.27 1.92
CA GLY A 302 22.91 -4.29 2.80
C GLY A 302 24.23 -4.84 2.24
N PRO A 303 25.39 -4.70 2.92
CA PRO A 303 26.55 -5.49 2.55
C PRO A 303 26.28 -6.97 2.82
N ALA A 304 26.82 -7.86 1.99
CA ALA A 304 26.94 -9.27 2.33
C ALA A 304 27.64 -9.40 3.71
N PRO A 305 27.26 -10.36 4.57
CA PRO A 305 27.84 -10.45 5.90
C PRO A 305 29.33 -10.77 5.78
N LYS A 306 30.18 -9.79 6.13
CA LYS A 306 31.58 -10.02 6.45
C LYS A 306 31.77 -9.73 7.93
N ALA A 307 32.45 -10.65 8.61
CA ALA A 307 32.75 -10.60 10.02
C ALA A 307 33.57 -9.35 10.41
N HIS A 308 33.38 -8.92 11.67
CA HIS A 308 34.02 -7.85 12.47
C HIS A 308 35.54 -7.60 12.28
N PRO A 309 36.18 -6.53 12.85
CA PRO A 309 35.75 -5.56 13.89
C PRO A 309 36.05 -4.05 13.58
N GLY A 310 35.68 -3.12 14.48
CA GLY A 310 35.67 -1.63 14.31
C GLY A 310 37.02 -0.89 14.40
N PRO A 311 37.17 0.38 14.86
CA PRO A 311 36.25 1.42 15.37
C PRO A 311 36.47 2.83 14.68
N PRO A 312 36.20 4.02 15.29
CA PRO A 312 34.97 4.81 15.18
C PRO A 312 35.14 6.17 14.46
N HIS A 313 34.05 6.75 13.93
CA HIS A 313 34.00 8.20 13.66
C HIS A 313 32.97 8.89 14.54
N VAL A 314 33.42 10.03 15.05
CA VAL A 314 32.83 10.89 16.06
C VAL A 314 31.92 11.89 15.35
N HIS A 315 30.69 12.03 15.84
CA HIS A 315 29.60 12.88 15.37
C HIS A 315 28.66 12.28 14.31
N ASP A 316 27.67 11.51 14.79
CA ASP A 316 26.36 11.46 14.16
C ASP A 316 25.26 11.24 15.23
N PHE A 317 24.16 11.98 15.06
CA PHE A 317 22.89 12.06 15.78
C PHE A 317 22.63 11.06 16.94
N HIS A 318 22.45 11.61 18.16
CA HIS A 318 22.05 10.82 19.34
C HIS A 318 20.53 10.64 19.44
N VAL A 319 20.12 9.37 19.44
CA VAL A 319 18.74 8.88 19.66
C VAL A 319 18.49 8.59 21.15
N ASP A 320 19.43 8.93 22.03
CA ASP A 320 19.53 8.44 23.42
C ASP A 320 19.03 9.42 24.50
N ARG A 321 17.98 10.22 24.27
CA ARG A 321 17.30 10.77 25.45
C ARG A 321 16.45 9.67 26.10
N PRO A 322 16.59 9.41 27.41
CA PRO A 322 15.82 8.38 28.11
C PRO A 322 14.32 8.62 27.96
N LEU A 323 13.58 7.53 27.81
CA LEU A 323 12.14 7.53 27.54
C LEU A 323 11.32 8.11 28.72
N GLU A 324 11.95 8.24 29.89
CA GLU A 324 11.34 8.69 31.15
C GLU A 324 10.96 10.18 31.16
N GLU A 325 11.46 11.01 30.24
CA GLU A 325 11.12 12.45 30.16
C GLU A 325 9.93 12.78 29.23
N SER A 326 9.23 11.76 28.70
CA SER A 326 8.05 11.97 27.85
C SER A 326 6.78 12.16 28.69
N LEU A 327 6.40 13.43 28.89
CA LEU A 327 5.24 13.91 29.68
C LEU A 327 3.87 13.45 29.13
N LEU A 328 3.51 12.18 29.32
CA LEU A 328 2.15 11.70 29.11
C LEU A 328 1.72 10.71 30.18
N ASN A 329 0.58 11.00 30.79
CA ASN A 329 -0.08 10.10 31.72
C ASN A 329 -0.60 8.86 30.97
N PRO A 330 -0.10 7.64 31.27
CA PRO A 330 -0.55 6.40 30.64
C PRO A 330 -2.06 6.13 30.78
N GLU A 331 -2.72 6.71 31.77
CA GLU A 331 -4.17 6.54 31.98
C GLU A 331 -5.02 7.16 30.86
N LEU A 332 -4.49 8.15 30.12
CA LEU A 332 -5.23 8.85 29.06
C LEU A 332 -5.35 8.05 27.75
N ILE A 333 -4.55 7.01 27.59
CA ILE A 333 -4.48 6.19 26.37
C ILE A 333 -5.02 4.77 26.57
N TRP A 334 -5.16 4.33 27.82
CA TRP A 334 -5.67 3.01 28.19
C TRP A 334 -6.99 2.61 27.52
N PRO A 335 -8.01 3.50 27.36
CA PRO A 335 -9.29 3.14 26.75
C PRO A 335 -9.23 2.80 25.24
N PHE A 336 -8.09 3.03 24.59
CA PHE A 336 -7.92 2.86 23.14
C PHE A 336 -6.94 1.75 22.77
N ILE A 337 -6.37 1.07 23.77
CA ILE A 337 -5.53 -0.12 23.59
C ILE A 337 -6.45 -1.34 23.76
N PRO A 338 -6.57 -2.23 22.77
CA PRO A 338 -7.37 -3.44 22.91
C PRO A 338 -6.85 -4.25 24.10
N GLU A 339 -7.75 -4.65 25.02
CA GLU A 339 -7.41 -5.62 26.05
C GLU A 339 -7.07 -6.94 25.34
N GLY A 340 -5.83 -7.41 25.56
CA GLY A 340 -5.32 -8.67 25.00
C GLY A 340 -5.90 -9.91 25.67
#